data_AF-A0A7V8XN12-F1
#
_entry.id   AF-A0A7V8XN12-F1
#
_cell.length_a   1.000
_cell.length_b   1.000
_cell.length_c   1.000
_cell.angle_alpha   90.00
_cell.angle_beta   90.00
_cell.angle_gamma   90.00
#
_symmetry.space_group_name_H-M   'P 1'
#
loop_
_entity.id
_entity.type
_entity.pdbx_description
1 polymer ?
#
loop_
_entity_poly.entity_id
_entity_poly.type
_entity_poly.pdbx_seq_one_letter_code
_entity_poly.pdbx_strand_id
1 'polypeptide(L)'
;MLDPRAVTGVVNLIAVAHDIPPISAPPPWRGLPVTPALVRWRLVRNARAAIPWRVAADFRSTLLEGSRFSAIYAGGTRQNHPNARGRYRFWLARGWDTRRHRDGSYRLDVEAADIRGNASRGQLELVLVNHQV
;
A
#
# COMPACT_ATOMS: atom_id res chain seq x y z
N MET A 1 3.63 -14.66 4.36
CA MET A 1 3.75 -13.87 3.11
C MET A 1 3.67 -14.88 1.98
N LEU A 2 2.93 -14.61 0.91
CA LEU A 2 2.86 -15.54 -0.24
C LEU A 2 4.13 -15.43 -1.08
N ASP A 3 4.49 -16.51 -1.79
CA ASP A 3 5.52 -16.44 -2.82
C ASP A 3 5.01 -15.60 -3.99
N PRO A 4 5.64 -14.46 -4.31
CA PRO A 4 5.22 -13.64 -5.45
C PRO A 4 5.32 -14.38 -6.79
N ARG A 5 6.08 -15.47 -6.91
CA ARG A 5 6.23 -16.22 -8.16
C ARG A 5 5.13 -17.24 -8.43
N ALA A 6 4.17 -17.39 -7.51
CA ALA A 6 3.07 -18.35 -7.63
C ALA A 6 1.82 -17.86 -6.88
N VAL A 7 1.34 -16.66 -7.20
CA VAL A 7 0.15 -16.09 -6.57
C VAL A 7 -1.11 -16.67 -7.20
N THR A 8 -2.03 -17.17 -6.39
CA THR A 8 -3.25 -17.84 -6.86
C THR A 8 -4.42 -17.67 -5.89
N GLY A 9 -5.65 -17.79 -6.40
CA GLY A 9 -6.89 -17.71 -5.63
C GLY A 9 -7.29 -16.31 -5.17
N VAL A 10 -7.75 -16.20 -3.92
CA VAL A 10 -8.20 -14.94 -3.33
C VAL A 10 -7.17 -14.49 -2.31
N VAL A 11 -6.55 -13.33 -2.54
CA VAL A 11 -5.43 -12.82 -1.72
C VAL A 11 -5.70 -11.41 -1.24
N ASN A 12 -5.04 -11.02 -0.15
CA ASN A 12 -5.03 -9.61 0.25
C ASN A 12 -3.72 -8.96 -0.18
N LEU A 13 -3.82 -7.75 -0.73
CA LEU A 13 -2.68 -6.92 -1.09
C LEU A 13 -2.49 -5.83 -0.03
N ILE A 14 -1.28 -5.78 0.55
CA ILE A 14 -0.91 -4.86 1.63
C ILE A 14 0.40 -4.17 1.26
N ALA A 15 0.48 -2.85 1.46
CA ALA A 15 1.73 -2.12 1.42
C ALA A 15 2.13 -1.62 2.81
N VAL A 16 3.44 -1.65 3.12
CA VAL A 16 3.99 -0.83 4.20
C VAL A 16 4.49 0.45 3.57
N ALA A 17 3.97 1.59 4.01
CA ALA A 17 4.39 2.89 3.51
C ALA A 17 4.46 3.88 4.67
N HIS A 18 5.40 4.80 4.60
CA HIS A 18 5.52 5.89 5.55
C HIS A 18 6.17 7.09 4.87
N ASP A 19 6.07 8.23 5.54
CA ASP A 19 6.76 9.45 5.21
C ASP A 19 7.57 9.92 6.43
N ILE A 20 8.54 10.80 6.20
CA ILE A 20 9.31 11.47 7.26
C ILE A 20 8.90 12.94 7.25
N PRO A 21 8.35 13.46 8.36
CA PRO A 21 7.87 14.84 8.39
C PRO A 21 9.04 15.80 8.10
N PRO A 22 8.83 16.83 7.24
CA PRO A 22 9.90 17.75 6.85
C PRO A 22 10.40 18.58 8.04
N ILE A 23 9.52 18.81 9.02
CA ILE A 23 9.87 19.41 10.31
C ILE A 23 9.91 18.29 11.34
N SER A 24 11.08 18.09 11.95
CA SER A 24 11.24 17.11 13.01
C SER A 24 10.42 17.49 14.24
N ALA A 25 9.60 16.56 14.72
CA ALA A 25 8.92 16.71 16.00
C ALA A 25 9.94 16.76 17.16
N PRO A 26 9.62 17.44 18.28
CA PRO A 26 10.45 17.40 19.47
C PRO A 26 10.50 16.00 20.09
N PRO A 27 11.49 15.71 20.96
CA PRO A 27 11.48 14.51 21.79
C PRO A 27 10.14 14.38 22.56
N PRO A 28 9.60 13.16 22.74
CA PRO A 28 10.14 11.85 22.36
C PRO A 28 9.76 11.37 20.95
N TRP A 29 9.26 12.26 20.08
CA TRP A 29 8.71 11.93 18.76
C TRP A 29 9.68 12.18 17.60
N ARG A 30 10.89 12.67 17.92
CA ARG A 30 11.91 13.02 16.93
C ARG A 30 12.22 11.86 15.99
N GLY A 31 12.18 12.13 14.68
CA GLY A 31 12.52 11.17 13.63
C GLY A 31 11.54 10.02 13.44
N LEU A 32 10.40 10.01 14.15
CA LEU A 32 9.38 8.98 13.97
C LEU A 32 8.61 9.19 12.65
N PRO A 33 8.23 8.11 11.96
CA PRO A 33 7.55 8.20 10.67
C PRO A 33 6.12 8.72 10.82
N VAL A 34 5.57 9.31 9.77
CA VAL A 34 4.14 9.61 9.65
C VAL A 34 3.53 8.82 8.50
N THR A 35 2.20 8.83 8.40
CA THR A 35 1.50 8.25 7.25
C THR A 35 1.70 9.14 6.02
N PRO A 36 1.91 8.57 4.82
CA PRO A 36 1.91 9.37 3.60
C PRO A 36 0.55 10.05 3.40
N ALA A 37 0.52 11.19 2.71
CA ALA A 37 -0.73 11.89 2.42
C ALA A 37 -1.57 11.16 1.37
N LEU A 38 -0.95 10.44 0.44
CA LEU A 38 -1.61 9.61 -0.56
C LEU A 38 -0.91 8.27 -0.67
N VAL A 39 -1.68 7.18 -0.68
CA VAL A 39 -1.22 5.86 -1.10
C VAL A 39 -2.12 5.40 -2.24
N ARG A 40 -1.52 5.08 -3.39
CA ARG A 40 -2.22 4.50 -4.53
C ARG A 40 -1.44 3.33 -5.10
N TRP A 41 -2.12 2.46 -5.84
CA TRP A 41 -1.51 1.30 -6.45
C TRP A 41 -2.10 1.01 -7.82
N ARG A 42 -1.36 0.28 -8.65
CA ARG A 42 -1.83 -0.24 -9.93
C ARG A 42 -1.21 -1.59 -10.21
N LEU A 43 -1.83 -2.32 -11.12
CA LEU A 43 -1.29 -3.59 -11.63
C LEU A 43 -0.97 -3.44 -13.11
N VAL A 44 0.25 -3.80 -13.51
CA VAL A 44 0.75 -3.62 -14.88
C VAL A 44 1.07 -5.00 -15.47
N ARG A 45 0.68 -5.22 -16.73
CA ARG A 45 1.02 -6.39 -17.55
C ARG A 45 1.40 -5.93 -18.95
N ASN A 46 2.51 -6.44 -19.49
CA ASN A 46 2.99 -6.09 -20.84
C ASN A 46 3.03 -4.57 -21.07
N ALA A 47 3.59 -3.83 -20.11
CA ALA A 47 3.66 -2.37 -20.07
C ALA A 47 2.31 -1.62 -20.08
N ARG A 48 1.17 -2.32 -19.95
CA ARG A 48 -0.17 -1.73 -19.89
C ARG A 48 -0.79 -1.93 -18.51
N ALA A 49 -1.63 -0.99 -18.07
CA ALA A 49 -2.35 -1.13 -16.82
C ALA A 49 -3.43 -2.23 -16.95
N ALA A 50 -3.24 -3.35 -16.24
CA ALA A 50 -4.28 -4.37 -16.05
C ALA A 50 -5.30 -3.91 -14.99
N ILE A 51 -4.81 -3.17 -13.99
CA ILE A 51 -5.64 -2.37 -13.08
C ILE A 51 -5.06 -0.95 -13.12
N PRO A 52 -5.84 0.10 -13.44
CA PRO A 52 -5.35 1.48 -13.41
C PRO A 52 -5.05 1.92 -11.98
N TRP A 53 -4.48 3.11 -11.79
CA TRP A 53 -4.24 3.65 -10.45
C TRP A 53 -5.53 3.68 -9.63
N ARG A 54 -5.48 3.06 -8.45
CA ARG A 54 -6.54 3.07 -7.43
C ARG A 54 -5.99 3.67 -6.15
N VAL A 55 -6.79 4.53 -5.54
CA VAL A 55 -6.46 5.13 -4.24
C VAL A 55 -6.72 4.10 -3.15
N ALA A 56 -5.71 3.84 -2.33
CA ALA A 56 -5.81 3.03 -1.11
C ALA A 56 -6.08 3.90 0.11
N ALA A 57 -5.43 5.08 0.19
CA ALA A 57 -5.65 6.07 1.23
C ALA A 57 -5.39 7.47 0.68
N ASP A 58 -6.22 8.44 1.04
CA ASP A 58 -6.03 9.86 0.70
C ASP A 58 -6.39 10.70 1.93
N PHE A 59 -5.37 11.37 2.46
CA PHE A 59 -5.44 12.26 3.61
C PHE A 59 -5.07 13.70 3.25
N ARG A 60 -5.00 14.03 1.95
CA ARG A 60 -4.53 15.35 1.49
C ARG A 60 -5.47 16.49 1.86
N SER A 61 -6.77 16.22 1.97
CA SER A 61 -7.80 17.24 2.22
C SER A 61 -8.62 17.00 3.50
N THR A 62 -8.61 15.79 4.06
CA THR A 62 -9.46 15.47 5.20
C THR A 62 -8.84 14.33 6.01
N LEU A 63 -8.91 14.45 7.34
CA LEU A 63 -8.67 13.31 8.22
C LEU A 63 -9.86 12.37 8.13
N LEU A 64 -9.61 11.10 7.79
CA LEU A 64 -10.67 10.10 7.74
C LEU A 64 -11.21 9.83 9.15
N GLU A 65 -12.53 9.71 9.27
CA GLU A 65 -13.19 9.36 10.53
C GLU A 65 -12.59 8.08 11.13
N GLY A 66 -12.49 8.02 12.46
CA GLY A 66 -11.92 6.86 13.17
C GLY A 66 -12.62 5.53 12.84
N SER A 67 -13.91 5.57 12.51
CA SER A 67 -14.70 4.43 12.03
C SER A 67 -14.11 3.76 10.78
N ARG A 68 -13.34 4.49 9.97
CA ARG A 68 -12.72 4.01 8.72
C ARG A 68 -11.34 3.41 8.92
N PHE A 69 -10.81 3.38 10.15
CA PHE A 69 -9.46 2.90 10.41
C PHE A 69 -9.22 1.49 9.86
N SER A 70 -10.15 0.56 10.08
CA SER A 70 -10.04 -0.83 9.60
C SER A 70 -10.21 -0.99 8.08
N ALA A 71 -10.80 0.00 7.41
CA ALA A 71 -10.91 0.05 5.96
C ALA A 71 -9.59 0.49 5.30
N ILE A 72 -8.79 1.31 5.98
CA ILE A 72 -7.53 1.86 5.48
C ILE A 72 -6.34 0.98 5.90
N TYR A 73 -6.27 0.68 7.20
CA TYR A 73 -5.11 0.03 7.78
C TYR A 73 -5.32 -1.49 7.88
N ALA A 74 -4.35 -2.22 7.36
CA ALA A 74 -4.29 -3.66 7.47
C ALA A 74 -3.83 -4.08 8.87
N GLY A 75 -4.22 -5.30 9.26
CA GLY A 75 -3.81 -5.91 10.53
C GLY A 75 -2.29 -5.90 10.71
N GLY A 76 -1.85 -5.67 11.95
CA GLY A 76 -0.43 -5.50 12.31
C GLY A 76 0.10 -4.07 12.14
N THR A 77 -0.77 -3.10 11.83
CA THR A 77 -0.43 -1.68 11.90
C THR A 77 -0.14 -1.28 13.34
N ARG A 78 0.89 -0.46 13.54
CA ARG A 78 1.28 0.11 14.85
C ARG A 78 1.44 1.62 14.69
N GLN A 79 0.80 2.40 15.55
CA GLN A 79 1.06 3.84 15.60
C GLN A 79 2.41 4.10 16.28
N ASN A 80 2.92 5.31 16.10
CA ASN A 80 4.05 5.77 16.91
C ASN A 80 3.65 5.76 18.39
N HIS A 81 4.62 5.43 19.24
CA HIS A 81 4.59 5.74 20.67
C HIS A 81 5.85 6.53 21.02
N PRO A 82 5.94 7.18 22.20
CA PRO A 82 7.17 7.82 22.65
C PRO A 82 8.38 6.90 22.48
N ASN A 83 9.40 7.34 21.73
CA ASN A 83 10.62 6.56 21.41
C ASN A 83 10.40 5.23 20.65
N ALA A 84 9.21 4.98 20.10
CA ALA A 84 8.90 3.76 19.37
C ALA A 84 8.29 4.06 18.00
N ARG A 85 8.99 3.61 16.95
CA ARG A 85 8.57 3.81 15.56
C ARG A 85 7.32 3.01 15.23
N GLY A 86 6.35 3.69 14.63
CA GLY A 86 5.17 3.08 14.04
C GLY A 86 5.48 2.24 12.80
N ARG A 87 4.50 1.45 12.40
CA ARG A 87 4.48 0.65 11.17
C ARG A 87 3.09 0.76 10.57
N TYR A 88 2.95 1.57 9.53
CA TYR A 88 1.68 1.78 8.85
C TYR A 88 1.53 0.78 7.69
N ARG A 89 0.53 -0.09 7.78
CA ARG A 89 0.21 -1.08 6.75
C ARG A 89 -1.12 -0.68 6.11
N PHE A 90 -1.12 -0.46 4.81
CA PHE A 90 -2.30 -0.04 4.06
C PHE A 90 -2.89 -1.22 3.30
N TRP A 91 -4.22 -1.36 3.33
CA TRP A 91 -4.90 -2.21 2.36
C TRP A 91 -4.79 -1.59 0.98
N LEU A 92 -4.21 -2.32 0.03
CA LEU A 92 -4.30 -1.96 -1.39
C LEU A 92 -5.58 -2.58 -1.98
N ALA A 93 -5.80 -3.85 -1.69
CA ALA A 93 -7.01 -4.58 -2.03
C ALA A 93 -7.27 -5.68 -0.99
N ARG A 94 -8.54 -5.86 -0.62
CA ARG A 94 -9.01 -6.93 0.27
C ARG A 94 -9.73 -7.97 -0.56
N GLY A 95 -9.42 -9.25 -0.36
CA GLY A 95 -10.02 -10.36 -1.11
C GLY A 95 -9.89 -10.19 -2.62
N TRP A 96 -8.74 -9.73 -3.10
CA TRP A 96 -8.47 -9.61 -4.52
C TRP A 96 -8.41 -11.00 -5.15
N ASP A 97 -9.36 -11.27 -6.04
CA ASP A 97 -9.50 -12.54 -6.73
C ASP A 97 -8.61 -12.56 -7.98
N THR A 98 -7.50 -13.29 -7.91
CA THR A 98 -6.51 -13.37 -8.99
C THR A 98 -7.06 -14.11 -10.21
N ARG A 99 -8.10 -14.92 -10.05
CA ARG A 99 -8.79 -15.66 -11.12
C ARG A 99 -9.60 -14.75 -12.05
N ARG A 100 -9.69 -13.45 -11.75
CA ARG A 100 -10.28 -12.44 -12.64
C ARG A 100 -9.25 -11.83 -13.59
N HIS A 101 -8.01 -12.32 -13.54
CA HIS A 101 -6.89 -11.87 -14.34
C HIS A 101 -6.25 -13.08 -15.02
N ARG A 102 -5.76 -12.89 -16.26
CA ARG A 102 -5.05 -13.95 -16.98
C ARG A 102 -3.78 -14.34 -16.24
N ASP A 103 -3.41 -15.61 -16.33
CA ASP A 103 -2.13 -16.08 -15.81
C ASP A 103 -0.92 -15.38 -16.49
N GLY A 104 0.20 -15.40 -15.77
CA GLY A 104 1.48 -14.83 -16.19
C GLY A 104 1.98 -13.70 -15.30
N SER A 105 3.01 -13.00 -15.78
CA SER A 105 3.73 -11.97 -15.01
C SER A 105 3.02 -10.63 -14.98
N TYR A 106 3.02 -10.02 -13.80
CA TYR A 106 2.51 -8.68 -13.52
C TYR A 106 3.50 -7.93 -12.63
N ARG A 107 3.44 -6.61 -12.71
CA ARG A 107 4.09 -5.72 -11.74
C ARG A 107 3.04 -4.97 -10.94
N LEU A 108 3.10 -5.10 -9.62
CA LEU A 108 2.38 -4.25 -8.69
C LEU A 108 3.21 -3.00 -8.44
N ASP A 109 2.71 -1.84 -8.87
CA ASP A 109 3.29 -0.54 -8.52
C ASP A 109 2.51 0.03 -7.33
N VAL A 110 3.22 0.53 -6.32
CA VAL A 110 2.64 1.26 -5.18
C VAL A 110 3.32 2.62 -5.12
N GLU A 111 2.53 3.69 -5.04
CA GLU A 111 3.04 5.04 -4.90
C GLU A 111 2.57 5.64 -3.58
N ALA A 112 3.51 6.23 -2.86
CA ALA A 112 3.27 7.00 -1.64
C ALA A 112 3.73 8.44 -1.89
N ALA A 113 2.88 9.40 -1.56
CA ALA A 113 3.18 10.82 -1.73
C ALA A 113 2.86 11.66 -0.49
N ASP A 114 3.62 12.73 -0.29
CA ASP A 114 3.38 13.75 0.74
C ASP A 114 2.35 14.80 0.29
N ILE A 115 2.04 15.77 1.15
CA ILE A 115 1.11 16.86 0.83
C ILE A 115 1.65 17.86 -0.20
N ARG A 116 2.97 17.87 -0.43
CA ARG A 116 3.65 18.74 -1.40
C ARG A 116 3.77 18.09 -2.78
N GLY A 117 3.30 16.84 -2.93
CA GLY A 117 3.35 16.07 -4.16
C GLY A 117 4.66 15.32 -4.38
N ASN A 118 5.59 15.34 -3.42
CA ASN A 118 6.77 14.49 -3.48
C ASN A 118 6.33 13.04 -3.38
N ALA A 119 6.75 12.20 -4.32
CA ALA A 119 6.30 10.82 -4.41
C ALA A 119 7.46 9.84 -4.57
N SER A 120 7.32 8.66 -3.96
CA SER A 120 8.17 7.51 -4.19
C SER A 120 7.33 6.32 -4.67
N ARG A 121 7.94 5.44 -5.46
CA ARG A 121 7.27 4.25 -5.99
C ARG A 121 8.01 2.99 -5.56
N GLY A 122 7.28 2.09 -4.91
CA GLY A 122 7.68 0.70 -4.70
C GLY A 122 7.11 -0.20 -5.79
N GLN A 123 7.82 -1.27 -6.12
CA GLN A 123 7.42 -2.22 -7.15
C GLN A 123 7.61 -3.65 -6.65
N LEU A 124 6.70 -4.54 -7.04
CA LEU A 124 6.81 -5.97 -6.83
C LEU A 124 6.38 -6.71 -8.09
N GLU A 125 7.29 -7.50 -8.66
CA GLU A 125 6.96 -8.46 -9.70
C GLU A 125 6.23 -9.66 -9.07
N LEU A 126 5.12 -10.07 -9.68
CA LEU A 126 4.34 -11.22 -9.25
C LEU A 126 3.82 -12.02 -10.44
N VAL A 127 3.70 -13.33 -10.28
CA VAL A 127 3.19 -14.26 -11.30
C VAL A 127 1.87 -14.83 -10.82
N LEU A 128 0.82 -14.68 -11.64
CA LEU A 128 -0.48 -15.28 -11.40
C LEU A 128 -0.52 -16.68 -12.02
N VAL A 129 -0.91 -17.67 -11.22
CA VAL A 129 -0.98 -19.09 -11.61
C VAL A 129 -2.30 -19.68 -11.12
N ASN A 130 -3.38 -19.47 -11.88
CA ASN A 130 -4.72 -19.93 -11.56
C ASN A 130 -5.16 -21.14 -12.40
N HIS A 131 -4.36 -21.54 -13.40
CA HIS A 131 -4.67 -22.63 -14.34
C HIS A 131 -6.00 -22.43 -15.07
N GLN A 132 -6.29 -21.19 -15.47
CA GLN A 132 -7.47 -20.92 -16.28
C GLN A 132 -7.25 -21.41 -17.71
N VAL A 133 -8.18 -22.24 -18.18
CA VAL A 133 -8.26 -22.74 -19.56
C VAL A 133 -8.70 -21.63 -20.51
#